data_AF-A0A423KNK2-F1
#
_entry.id   AF-A0A423KNK2-F1
#
_cell.length_a   1.000
_cell.length_b   1.000
_cell.length_c   1.000
_cell.angle_alpha   90.00
_cell.angle_beta   90.00
_cell.angle_gamma   90.00
#
_symmetry.space_group_name_H-M   'P 1'
#
loop_
_entity.id
_entity.type
_entity.pdbx_description
1 polymer ?
#
loop_
_entity_poly.entity_id
_entity_poly.type
_entity_poly.pdbx_seq_one_letter_code
_entity_poly.pdbx_strand_id
1 'polypeptide(L)'
;MKKMSLPPLVRDIRDGNVTWKRLDNLNYELLGYFLSCHLIIEHYLDEYLKTRYPELDWDASRQTFGQKVSLLATDNYPEKYNSIPAIKHLNSLRNKLSHNIDFKIGSVDLLPLSHYLKKCCGPEFEDPTEPKEILDLFTSMVCVWFASGISSAARQTRHTRG
;
A
#
# COMPACT_ATOMS: atom_id res chain seq x y z
N MET A 1 -12.51 -24.28 21.21
CA MET A 1 -11.53 -23.18 21.33
C MET A 1 -12.23 -21.95 21.89
N LYS A 2 -11.60 -21.23 22.83
CA LYS A 2 -12.13 -19.98 23.40
C LYS A 2 -11.94 -18.87 22.35
N LYS A 3 -13.02 -18.23 21.91
CA LYS A 3 -12.96 -17.15 20.91
C LYS A 3 -12.24 -15.95 21.54
N MET A 4 -11.03 -15.64 21.07
CA MET A 4 -10.30 -14.46 21.54
C MET A 4 -10.98 -13.21 20.96
N SER A 5 -11.42 -12.31 21.84
CA SER A 5 -12.01 -11.02 21.46
C SER A 5 -11.09 -9.88 21.88
N LEU A 6 -11.00 -8.84 21.06
CA LEU A 6 -10.30 -7.62 21.48
C LEU A 6 -11.00 -6.95 22.68
N PRO A 7 -10.24 -6.26 23.53
CA PRO A 7 -10.83 -5.44 24.58
C PRO A 7 -11.69 -4.32 23.97
N PRO A 8 -12.77 -3.91 24.65
CA PRO A 8 -13.57 -2.77 24.21
C PRO A 8 -12.80 -1.45 24.35
N LEU A 9 -13.16 -0.47 23.53
CA LEU A 9 -12.70 0.90 23.64
C LEU A 9 -13.62 1.71 24.55
N VAL A 10 -13.11 2.77 25.15
CA VAL A 10 -13.95 3.78 25.81
C VAL A 10 -14.75 4.53 24.74
N ARG A 11 -16.07 4.62 24.91
CA ARG A 11 -16.95 5.36 23.99
C ARG A 11 -17.24 6.77 24.52
N ASP A 12 -17.66 6.87 25.78
CA ASP A 12 -18.09 8.12 26.39
C ASP A 12 -18.00 8.02 27.92
N ILE A 13 -17.80 9.17 28.58
CA ILE A 13 -17.79 9.30 30.03
C ILE A 13 -18.72 10.48 30.39
N ARG A 14 -19.85 10.19 31.04
CA ARG A 14 -20.84 11.19 31.46
C ARG A 14 -21.42 10.86 32.82
N ASP A 15 -21.54 11.89 33.67
CA ASP A 15 -22.14 11.79 35.01
C ASP A 15 -21.60 10.63 35.86
N GLY A 16 -20.28 10.39 35.80
CA GLY A 16 -19.60 9.30 36.51
C GLY A 16 -19.77 7.91 35.88
N ASN A 17 -20.51 7.79 34.77
CA ASN A 17 -20.73 6.54 34.05
C ASN A 17 -19.82 6.44 32.81
N VAL A 18 -19.25 5.25 32.59
CA VAL A 18 -18.42 4.95 31.41
C VAL A 18 -19.18 4.02 30.48
N THR A 19 -19.28 4.40 29.21
CA THR A 19 -19.81 3.52 28.16
C THR A 19 -18.69 2.94 27.31
N TRP A 20 -18.84 1.68 26.93
CA TRP A 20 -17.81 0.91 26.23
C TRP A 20 -18.27 0.56 24.81
N LYS A 21 -17.35 0.66 23.84
CA LYS A 21 -17.55 0.25 22.44
C LYS A 21 -16.79 -1.04 22.19
N ARG A 22 -17.51 -2.12 21.93
CA ARG A 22 -16.91 -3.39 21.48
C ARG A 22 -16.56 -3.33 19.99
N LEU A 23 -15.53 -4.09 19.61
CA LEU A 23 -15.02 -4.22 18.25
C LEU A 23 -15.42 -5.60 17.70
N ASP A 24 -16.72 -5.82 17.50
CA ASP A 24 -17.25 -7.16 17.23
C ASP A 24 -17.15 -7.59 15.75
N ASN A 25 -16.84 -6.66 14.84
CA ASN A 25 -16.95 -6.86 13.39
C ASN A 25 -15.68 -6.46 12.62
N LEU A 26 -14.50 -6.69 13.20
CA LEU A 26 -13.23 -6.48 12.51
C LEU A 26 -12.91 -7.65 11.60
N ASN A 27 -12.66 -7.36 10.32
CA ASN A 27 -12.16 -8.33 9.38
C ASN A 27 -10.63 -8.38 9.45
N TYR A 28 -10.11 -9.17 10.40
CA TYR A 28 -8.66 -9.33 10.61
C TYR A 28 -7.93 -9.85 9.36
N GLU A 29 -8.60 -10.68 8.57
CA GLU A 29 -8.01 -11.27 7.39
C GLU A 29 -7.79 -10.22 6.30
N LEU A 30 -8.82 -9.43 5.98
CA LEU A 30 -8.69 -8.33 5.02
C LEU A 30 -7.68 -7.28 5.52
N LEU A 31 -7.70 -6.96 6.82
CA LEU A 31 -6.75 -6.02 7.41
C LEU A 31 -5.30 -6.51 7.27
N GLY A 32 -5.04 -7.76 7.65
CA GLY A 32 -3.72 -8.37 7.55
C GLY A 32 -3.25 -8.48 6.11
N TYR A 33 -4.16 -8.82 5.18
CA TYR A 33 -3.86 -8.88 3.76
C TYR A 33 -3.51 -7.49 3.20
N PHE A 34 -4.31 -6.47 3.49
CA PHE A 34 -4.03 -5.08 3.12
C PHE A 34 -2.66 -4.61 3.62
N LEU A 35 -2.34 -4.88 4.90
CA LEU A 35 -1.05 -4.50 5.46
C LEU A 35 0.10 -5.24 4.79
N SER A 36 -0.09 -6.52 4.46
CA SER A 36 0.90 -7.32 3.72
C SER A 36 1.17 -6.73 2.34
N CYS A 37 0.12 -6.38 1.58
CA CYS A 37 0.24 -5.68 0.30
C CYS A 37 1.03 -4.37 0.42
N HIS A 38 0.74 -3.56 1.44
CA HIS A 38 1.48 -2.32 1.69
C HIS A 38 2.98 -2.56 1.94
N LEU A 39 3.32 -3.53 2.79
CA LEU A 39 4.71 -3.86 3.11
C LEU A 39 5.47 -4.43 1.90
N ILE A 40 4.80 -5.21 1.06
CA ILE A 40 5.39 -5.73 -0.19
C ILE A 40 5.69 -4.57 -1.14
N ILE A 41 4.75 -3.66 -1.36
CA ILE A 41 4.98 -2.46 -2.20
C ILE A 41 6.13 -1.62 -1.64
N GLU A 42 6.18 -1.40 -0.33
CA GLU A 42 7.26 -0.65 0.32
C GLU A 42 8.62 -1.33 0.10
N HIS A 43 8.70 -2.66 0.23
CA HIS A 43 9.93 -3.39 -0.03
C HIS A 43 10.42 -3.22 -1.47
N TYR A 44 9.54 -3.39 -2.47
CA TYR A 44 9.91 -3.19 -3.86
C TYR A 44 10.30 -1.74 -4.18
N LEU A 45 9.60 -0.77 -3.58
CA LEU A 45 9.92 0.64 -3.70
C LEU A 45 11.31 0.95 -3.12
N ASP A 46 11.65 0.38 -1.97
CA ASP A 46 12.96 0.54 -1.33
C ASP A 46 14.07 0.02 -2.22
N GLU A 47 13.95 -1.22 -2.69
CA GLU A 47 14.96 -1.80 -3.56
C GLU A 47 15.08 -1.04 -4.88
N TYR A 48 13.96 -0.59 -5.46
CA TYR A 48 13.97 0.25 -6.65
C TYR A 48 14.71 1.57 -6.43
N LEU A 49 14.40 2.30 -5.36
CA LEU A 49 15.04 3.58 -5.08
C LEU A 49 16.53 3.43 -4.76
N LYS A 50 16.93 2.36 -4.06
CA LYS A 50 18.35 2.05 -3.81
C LYS A 50 19.14 1.87 -5.10
N THR A 51 18.54 1.28 -6.14
CA THR A 51 19.20 1.18 -7.46
C THR A 51 19.37 2.53 -8.15
N ARG A 52 18.51 3.52 -7.83
CA ARG A 52 18.51 4.85 -8.47
C ARG A 52 19.36 5.87 -7.72
N TYR A 53 19.52 5.70 -6.42
CA TYR A 53 20.32 6.56 -5.55
C TYR A 53 21.33 5.70 -4.75
N PRO A 54 22.34 5.09 -5.42
CA PRO A 54 23.28 4.17 -4.79
C PRO A 54 24.18 4.85 -3.75
N GLU A 55 24.41 6.16 -3.87
CA GLU A 55 25.25 6.95 -2.96
C GLU A 55 24.48 7.47 -1.74
N LEU A 56 23.15 7.29 -1.67
CA LEU A 56 22.34 7.74 -0.54
C LEU A 56 22.45 6.74 0.61
N ASP A 57 22.78 7.22 1.81
CA ASP A 57 22.68 6.43 3.04
C ASP A 57 21.21 6.28 3.45
N TRP A 58 20.59 5.20 2.98
CA TRP A 58 19.16 4.92 3.20
C TRP A 58 18.83 4.71 4.68
N ASP A 59 19.73 4.09 5.45
CA ASP A 59 19.52 3.81 6.87
C ASP A 59 19.58 5.09 7.72
N ALA A 60 20.54 5.98 7.43
CA ALA A 60 20.63 7.28 8.07
C ALA A 60 19.48 8.22 7.66
N SER A 61 19.03 8.13 6.40
CA SER A 61 17.99 9.02 5.86
C SER A 61 16.60 8.84 6.48
N ARG A 62 16.31 7.65 7.05
CA ARG A 62 15.05 7.29 7.73
C ARG A 62 13.79 7.75 7.00
N GLN A 63 13.79 7.63 5.67
CA GLN A 63 12.69 8.07 4.83
C GLN A 63 11.41 7.30 5.18
N THR A 64 10.32 8.03 5.35
CA THR A 64 8.98 7.44 5.47
C THR A 64 8.47 6.99 4.10
N PHE A 65 7.50 6.05 4.07
CA PHE A 65 6.84 5.62 2.83
C PHE A 65 6.37 6.79 1.95
N GLY A 66 5.75 7.82 2.55
CA GLY A 66 5.28 8.99 1.80
C GLY A 66 6.40 9.81 1.16
N GLN A 67 7.56 9.90 1.82
CA GLN A 67 8.74 10.58 1.26
C GLN A 67 9.35 9.76 0.12
N LYS A 68 9.47 8.43 0.28
CA LYS A 68 9.90 7.51 -0.78
C LYS A 68 9.03 7.63 -2.04
N VAL A 69 7.71 7.64 -1.87
CA VAL A 69 6.76 7.84 -2.99
C VAL A 69 6.93 9.22 -3.65
N SER A 70 7.33 10.24 -2.90
CA SER A 70 7.59 11.57 -3.47
C SER A 70 8.82 11.58 -4.37
N LEU A 71 9.82 10.71 -4.12
CA LEU A 71 10.99 10.57 -5.00
C LEU A 71 10.61 10.03 -6.39
N LEU A 72 9.53 9.26 -6.50
CA LEU A 72 9.01 8.76 -7.78
C LEU A 72 8.48 9.87 -8.69
N ALA A 73 8.18 11.07 -8.16
CA ALA A 73 7.72 12.19 -8.98
C ALA A 73 8.78 12.68 -9.99
N THR A 74 10.05 12.29 -9.78
CA THR A 74 11.16 12.57 -10.69
C THR A 74 11.24 11.56 -11.85
N ASP A 75 10.47 10.48 -11.80
CA ASP A 75 10.48 9.46 -12.85
C ASP A 75 9.56 9.87 -14.00
N ASN A 76 10.03 9.69 -15.24
CA ASN A 76 9.22 9.84 -16.45
C ASN A 76 8.29 8.63 -16.60
N TYR A 77 7.31 8.54 -15.71
CA TYR A 77 6.28 7.51 -15.73
C TYR A 77 5.35 7.74 -16.92
N PRO A 78 5.18 6.77 -17.84
CA PRO A 78 4.12 6.85 -18.83
C PRO A 78 2.78 6.95 -18.10
N GLU A 79 1.95 7.91 -18.48
CA GLU A 79 0.73 8.24 -17.75
C GLU A 79 -0.17 7.01 -17.55
N LYS A 80 -0.28 6.14 -18.57
CA LYS A 80 -1.01 4.87 -18.52
C LYS A 80 -0.63 3.98 -17.33
N TYR A 81 0.65 3.95 -16.95
CA TYR A 81 1.18 3.06 -15.91
C TYR A 81 1.44 3.77 -14.57
N ASN A 82 1.21 5.09 -14.51
CA ASN A 82 1.47 5.91 -13.32
C ASN A 82 0.61 5.49 -12.13
N SER A 83 1.21 4.72 -11.22
CA SER A 83 0.59 4.20 -10.00
C SER A 83 0.72 5.14 -8.80
N ILE A 84 1.47 6.24 -8.93
CA ILE A 84 1.80 7.14 -7.80
C ILE A 84 0.55 7.64 -7.07
N PRO A 85 -0.52 8.11 -7.75
CA PRO A 85 -1.74 8.55 -7.06
C PRO A 85 -2.40 7.42 -6.25
N ALA A 86 -2.44 6.20 -6.80
CA ALA A 86 -3.04 5.05 -6.15
C ALA A 86 -2.20 4.56 -4.95
N ILE A 87 -0.87 4.59 -5.05
CA ILE A 87 0.03 4.28 -3.93
C ILE A 87 -0.11 5.31 -2.80
N LYS A 88 -0.21 6.60 -3.13
CA LYS A 88 -0.49 7.65 -2.13
C LYS A 88 -1.82 7.41 -1.42
N HIS A 89 -2.84 7.00 -2.18
CA HIS A 89 -4.14 6.64 -1.61
C HIS A 89 -4.05 5.42 -0.67
N LEU A 90 -3.35 4.36 -1.08
CA LEU A 90 -3.08 3.19 -0.22
C LEU A 90 -2.43 3.60 1.10
N ASN A 91 -1.41 4.47 1.07
CA ASN A 91 -0.77 4.98 2.28
C ASN A 91 -1.75 5.76 3.18
N SER A 92 -2.65 6.54 2.58
CA SER A 92 -3.69 7.25 3.33
C SER A 92 -4.63 6.28 4.07
N LEU A 93 -5.00 5.16 3.43
CA LEU A 93 -5.80 4.10 4.05
C LEU A 93 -5.03 3.41 5.17
N ARG A 94 -3.74 3.09 4.97
CA ARG A 94 -2.89 2.55 6.04
C ARG A 94 -2.82 3.47 7.25
N ASN A 95 -2.69 4.77 7.04
CA ASN A 95 -2.66 5.76 8.13
C ASN A 95 -4.01 5.81 8.86
N LYS A 96 -5.13 5.80 8.12
CA LYS A 96 -6.47 5.71 8.74
C LYS A 96 -6.62 4.46 9.60
N LEU A 97 -6.19 3.30 9.11
CA LEU A 97 -6.22 2.04 9.85
C LEU A 97 -5.37 2.08 11.12
N SER A 98 -4.21 2.73 11.05
CA SER A 98 -3.30 2.86 12.19
C SER A 98 -3.87 3.76 13.30
N HIS A 99 -4.72 4.73 12.95
CA HIS A 99 -5.32 5.67 13.89
C HIS A 99 -6.73 5.30 14.32
N ASN A 100 -7.45 4.51 13.53
CA ASN A 100 -8.83 4.13 13.79
C ASN A 100 -9.01 2.62 13.60
N ILE A 101 -8.92 1.90 14.72
CA ILE A 101 -9.08 0.44 14.74
C ILE A 101 -10.47 -0.03 14.32
N ASP A 102 -11.50 0.83 14.35
CA ASP A 102 -12.86 0.50 13.89
C ASP A 102 -13.09 0.86 12.41
N PHE A 103 -12.10 1.43 11.74
CA PHE A 103 -12.19 1.69 10.31
C PHE A 103 -12.24 0.37 9.54
N LYS A 104 -13.17 0.29 8.59
CA LYS A 104 -13.35 -0.87 7.71
C LYS A 104 -13.10 -0.44 6.28
N ILE A 105 -12.21 -1.15 5.61
CA ILE A 105 -12.00 -0.95 4.18
C ILE A 105 -13.27 -1.39 3.44
N GLY A 106 -13.94 -0.44 2.80
CA GLY A 106 -15.03 -0.72 1.87
C GLY A 106 -14.57 -0.72 0.41
N SER A 107 -15.44 -1.18 -0.49
CA SER A 107 -15.20 -1.11 -1.94
C SER A 107 -14.98 0.32 -2.44
N VAL A 108 -15.70 1.29 -1.87
CA VAL A 108 -15.54 2.72 -2.18
C VAL A 108 -14.13 3.23 -1.85
N ASP A 109 -13.54 2.75 -0.75
CA ASP A 109 -12.18 3.13 -0.37
C ASP A 109 -11.14 2.59 -1.35
N LEU A 110 -11.44 1.50 -2.07
CA LEU A 110 -10.51 0.89 -3.03
C LEU A 110 -10.69 1.41 -4.47
N LEU A 111 -11.67 2.29 -4.73
CA LEU A 111 -11.92 2.84 -6.07
C LEU A 111 -10.68 3.42 -6.75
N PRO A 112 -9.79 4.18 -6.07
CA PRO A 112 -8.58 4.68 -6.71
C PRO A 112 -7.61 3.58 -7.20
N LEU A 113 -7.59 2.43 -6.53
CA LEU A 113 -6.79 1.27 -6.95
C LEU A 113 -7.45 0.61 -8.17
N SER A 114 -8.77 0.41 -8.15
CA SER A 114 -9.52 -0.12 -9.29
C SER A 114 -9.41 0.77 -10.53
N HIS A 115 -9.49 2.10 -10.36
CA HIS A 115 -9.29 3.05 -11.46
C HIS A 115 -7.89 2.96 -12.07
N TYR A 116 -6.86 2.77 -11.24
CA TYR A 116 -5.51 2.52 -11.72
C TYR A 116 -5.44 1.21 -12.51
N LEU A 117 -6.00 0.11 -12.00
CA LEU A 117 -6.02 -1.19 -12.67
C LEU A 117 -6.70 -1.10 -14.05
N LYS A 118 -7.88 -0.49 -14.12
CA LYS A 118 -8.60 -0.27 -15.37
C LYS A 118 -7.78 0.54 -16.38
N LYS A 119 -7.10 1.59 -15.90
CA LYS A 119 -6.23 2.43 -16.73
C LYS A 119 -5.03 1.66 -17.28
N CYS A 120 -4.35 0.85 -16.47
CA CYS A 120 -3.15 0.14 -16.92
C CYS A 120 -3.46 -1.11 -17.75
N CYS A 121 -4.52 -1.84 -17.41
CA CYS A 121 -4.91 -3.09 -18.08
C CYS A 121 -5.72 -2.85 -19.37
N GLY A 122 -6.42 -1.72 -19.49
CA GLY A 122 -7.18 -1.35 -20.68
C GLY A 122 -8.68 -1.67 -20.59
N PRO A 123 -9.44 -1.38 -21.67
CA PRO A 123 -10.91 -1.38 -21.63
C PRO A 123 -11.54 -2.78 -21.49
N GLU A 124 -10.84 -3.82 -21.93
CA GLU A 124 -11.28 -5.23 -21.84
C GLU A 124 -11.04 -5.84 -20.45
N PHE A 125 -10.46 -5.09 -19.52
CA PHE A 125 -10.20 -5.57 -18.17
C PHE A 125 -11.50 -5.61 -17.37
N GLU A 126 -11.86 -6.81 -16.90
CA GLU A 126 -12.97 -7.00 -15.97
C GLU A 126 -12.56 -6.50 -14.58
N ASP A 127 -13.31 -5.53 -14.06
CA ASP A 127 -13.00 -4.92 -12.76
C ASP A 127 -13.20 -5.94 -11.63
N PRO A 128 -12.17 -6.26 -10.82
CA PRO A 128 -12.33 -7.13 -9.66
C PRO A 128 -13.30 -6.50 -8.67
N THR A 129 -14.23 -7.30 -8.16
CA THR A 129 -15.29 -6.84 -7.24
C THR A 129 -14.92 -7.05 -5.78
N GLU A 130 -14.07 -8.04 -5.50
CA GLU A 130 -13.68 -8.39 -4.14
C GLU A 130 -12.47 -7.57 -3.66
N PRO A 131 -12.50 -6.99 -2.44
CA PRO A 131 -11.39 -6.19 -1.91
C PRO A 131 -10.01 -6.87 -1.95
N LYS A 132 -9.95 -8.18 -1.69
CA LYS A 132 -8.69 -8.93 -1.75
C LYS A 132 -8.16 -9.03 -3.17
N GLU A 133 -9.01 -9.27 -4.16
CA GLU A 133 -8.61 -9.36 -5.57
C GLU A 133 -8.11 -8.01 -6.10
N ILE A 134 -8.79 -6.92 -5.73
CA ILE A 134 -8.34 -5.55 -6.05
C ILE A 134 -6.92 -5.33 -5.48
N LEU A 135 -6.71 -5.68 -4.20
CA LEU A 135 -5.42 -5.52 -3.53
C LEU A 135 -4.33 -6.39 -4.14
N ASP A 136 -4.64 -7.64 -4.48
CA ASP A 136 -3.70 -8.60 -5.09
C ASP A 136 -3.19 -8.11 -6.44
N LEU A 137 -4.13 -7.78 -7.34
CA LEU A 137 -3.82 -7.30 -8.69
C LEU A 137 -3.11 -5.95 -8.64
N PHE A 138 -3.58 -5.03 -7.79
CA PHE A 138 -2.93 -3.73 -7.61
C PHE A 138 -1.48 -3.90 -7.16
N THR A 139 -1.25 -4.71 -6.13
CA THR A 139 0.09 -4.99 -5.59
C THR A 139 0.98 -5.58 -6.66
N SER A 140 0.49 -6.57 -7.39
CA SER A 140 1.22 -7.23 -8.48
C SER A 140 1.63 -6.25 -9.57
N MET A 141 0.69 -5.43 -10.07
CA MET A 141 0.97 -4.46 -11.13
C MET A 141 1.97 -3.38 -10.71
N VAL A 142 1.86 -2.88 -9.47
CA VAL A 142 2.81 -1.93 -8.91
C VAL A 142 4.20 -2.56 -8.77
N CYS A 143 4.29 -3.78 -8.21
CA CYS A 143 5.57 -4.45 -8.00
C CYS A 143 6.26 -4.83 -9.31
N VAL A 144 5.51 -5.21 -10.36
CA VAL A 144 6.07 -5.50 -11.69
C VAL A 144 6.82 -4.29 -12.25
N TRP A 145 6.31 -3.07 -12.05
CA TRP A 145 7.02 -1.88 -12.48
C TRP A 145 8.37 -1.72 -11.77
N PHE A 146 8.37 -1.78 -10.45
CA PHE A 146 9.60 -1.66 -9.65
C PHE A 146 10.59 -2.78 -9.95
N ALA A 147 10.11 -4.03 -10.04
CA ALA A 147 10.91 -5.19 -10.40
C ALA A 147 11.56 -5.04 -11.79
N SER A 148 10.82 -4.48 -12.75
CA SER A 148 11.34 -4.18 -14.09
C SER A 148 12.47 -3.15 -14.05
N GLY A 149 12.28 -2.08 -13.26
CA GLY A 149 13.31 -1.06 -13.02
C GLY A 149 14.58 -1.63 -12.38
N ILE A 150 14.42 -2.39 -11.28
CA ILE A 150 15.53 -3.07 -10.58
C ILE A 150 16.28 -3.99 -11.54
N SER A 151 15.55 -4.81 -12.30
CA SER A 151 16.14 -5.76 -13.26
C SER A 151 16.86 -5.07 -14.42
N SER A 152 16.42 -3.88 -14.82
CA SER A 152 17.08 -3.07 -15.85
C SER A 152 18.39 -2.49 -15.32
N ALA A 153 18.37 -1.87 -14.14
CA ALA A 153 19.55 -1.29 -13.50
C ALA A 153 20.63 -2.34 -13.22
N ALA A 154 20.23 -3.53 -12.74
CA ALA A 154 21.15 -4.64 -12.50
C ALA A 154 21.85 -5.12 -13.78
N ARG A 155 21.14 -5.14 -14.92
CA ARG A 155 21.72 -5.51 -16.23
C ARG A 155 22.71 -4.47 -16.74
N GLN A 156 22.38 -3.18 -16.61
CA GLN A 156 23.28 -2.09 -17.04
C GLN A 156 24.60 -2.10 -16.24
N THR A 157 24.52 -2.31 -14.93
CA THR A 157 25.70 -2.37 -14.04
C THR A 157 26.64 -3.54 -14.38
N ARG A 158 26.10 -4.65 -14.89
CA ARG A 158 26.92 -5.78 -15.38
C ARG A 158 27.68 -5.44 -16.65
N HIS A 159 27.10 -4.63 -17.55
CA HIS A 159 27.74 -4.28 -18.81
C HIS A 159 28.80 -3.18 -18.69
N THR A 160 28.72 -2.31 -17.68
CA THR A 160 29.73 -1.26 -17.45
C THR A 160 30.97 -1.73 -16.69
N ARG A 161 30.94 -2.94 -16.11
CA ARG A 161 32.05 -3.56 -15.36
C ARG A 161 32.74 -4.70 -16.13
N GLY A 162 32.40 -4.91 -17.40
CA GLY A 162 32.97 -5.93 -18.28
C GLY A 162 33.94 -5.36 -19.29
#